data_AF-R5BPC9-F1
#
_entry.id   AF-R5BPC9-F1
#
_cell.length_a   1.000
_cell.length_b   1.000
_cell.length_c   1.000
_cell.angle_alpha   90.00
_cell.angle_beta   90.00
_cell.angle_gamma   90.00
#
_symmetry.space_group_name_H-M   'P 1'
#
loop_
_entity.id
_entity.type
_entity.pdbx_description
1 polymer ?
#
loop_
_entity_poly.entity_id
_entity_poly.type
_entity_poly.pdbx_seq_one_letter_code
_entity_poly.pdbx_strand_id
1 'polypeptide(L)'
;MKILECANPKNACQLTYEQIEEAAIKSINIKGFECFFVNLGQNIGYSMLVFKNKRYIYHANEYQRYGHYDITDDDQLFTLYVKELNDGLFTDEEMKEMSYTRDEYVQKKYFLENYFILQFHYLPTWYESTRFKEMYQMLKIQFPYRCDVCRCYVDSQEIVDQANKYKENLEKSLKNMENNHKLLRRIISEKIQKKDMIKFMSPIMLLSSIGIDYHDLTEDEKKIVHEELRKIGVDWKDC
;
A
#
# COMPACT_ATOMS: atom_id res chain seq x y z
N MET A 1 -1.35 5.32 -32.86
CA MET A 1 -1.19 5.57 -31.41
C MET A 1 -1.38 7.07 -31.17
N LYS A 2 -2.32 7.44 -30.30
CA LYS A 2 -2.61 8.85 -29.97
C LYS A 2 -1.77 9.24 -28.76
N ILE A 3 -0.94 10.28 -28.89
CA ILE A 3 -0.12 10.79 -27.79
C ILE A 3 -0.88 11.95 -27.15
N LEU A 4 -1.00 11.93 -25.82
CA LEU A 4 -1.85 12.88 -25.07
C LEU A 4 -1.11 14.17 -24.63
N GLU A 5 0.20 14.27 -24.92
CA GLU A 5 1.10 15.42 -24.65
C GLU A 5 0.79 16.20 -23.36
N CYS A 6 1.03 15.57 -22.21
CA CYS A 6 0.91 16.20 -20.90
C CYS A 6 2.23 16.86 -20.47
N ALA A 7 2.15 18.10 -19.97
CA ALA A 7 3.32 18.83 -19.47
C ALA A 7 3.84 18.29 -18.12
N ASN A 8 2.96 17.72 -17.29
CA ASN A 8 3.30 17.08 -16.02
C ASN A 8 2.19 16.08 -15.61
N PRO A 9 2.43 15.17 -14.64
CA PRO A 9 1.46 14.15 -14.23
C PRO A 9 0.08 14.68 -13.82
N LYS A 10 0.00 15.87 -13.23
CA LYS A 10 -1.30 16.44 -12.80
C LYS A 10 -2.18 16.85 -13.99
N ASN A 11 -1.59 17.14 -15.15
CA ASN A 11 -2.36 17.45 -16.36
C ASN A 11 -3.12 16.21 -16.86
N ALA A 12 -2.60 15.00 -16.60
CA ALA A 12 -3.28 13.76 -16.98
C ALA A 12 -4.64 13.59 -16.28
N CYS A 13 -4.82 14.17 -15.08
CA CYS A 13 -6.09 14.17 -14.35
C CYS A 13 -7.17 15.06 -14.98
N GLN A 14 -6.82 15.90 -15.95
CA GLN A 14 -7.77 16.78 -16.65
C GLN A 14 -8.38 16.11 -17.89
N LEU A 15 -7.82 14.97 -18.32
CA LEU A 15 -8.33 14.19 -19.42
C LEU A 15 -9.57 13.40 -18.98
N THR A 16 -10.54 13.26 -19.87
CA THR A 16 -11.72 12.43 -19.58
C THR A 16 -11.38 10.94 -19.68
N TYR A 17 -12.20 10.12 -19.04
CA TYR A 17 -12.10 8.66 -19.14
C TYR A 17 -12.11 8.21 -20.60
N GLU A 18 -13.02 8.74 -21.42
CA GLU A 18 -13.16 8.38 -22.83
C GLU A 18 -11.94 8.79 -23.66
N GLN A 19 -11.34 9.95 -23.38
CA GLN A 19 -10.12 10.38 -24.06
C GLN A 19 -8.94 9.45 -23.78
N ILE A 20 -8.85 8.95 -22.55
CA ILE A 20 -7.80 8.02 -22.13
C ILE A 20 -8.04 6.62 -22.70
N GLU A 21 -9.28 6.15 -22.64
CA GLU A 21 -9.69 4.86 -23.21
C GLU A 21 -9.40 4.80 -24.72
N GLU A 22 -9.71 5.87 -25.46
CA GLU A 22 -9.42 5.98 -26.90
C GLU A 22 -7.90 6.02 -27.19
N ALA A 23 -7.12 6.60 -26.28
CA ALA A 23 -5.67 6.74 -26.42
C ALA A 23 -4.87 5.55 -25.85
N ALA A 24 -5.53 4.61 -25.18
CA ALA A 24 -4.90 3.47 -24.52
C ALA A 24 -4.16 2.59 -25.53
N ILE A 25 -2.90 2.29 -25.22
CA ILE A 25 -2.08 1.33 -25.95
C ILE A 25 -2.47 -0.08 -25.50
N LYS A 26 -2.66 -0.25 -24.19
CA LYS A 26 -3.16 -1.48 -23.55
C LYS A 26 -4.10 -1.10 -22.41
N SER A 27 -5.03 -1.99 -22.12
CA SER A 27 -5.92 -1.89 -20.97
C SER A 27 -5.95 -3.20 -20.22
N ILE A 28 -6.02 -3.13 -18.90
CA ILE A 28 -6.16 -4.31 -18.04
C ILE A 28 -7.06 -3.98 -16.86
N ASN A 29 -7.81 -4.98 -16.38
CA ASN A 29 -8.52 -4.88 -15.12
C ASN A 29 -7.71 -5.57 -14.02
N ILE A 30 -7.36 -4.84 -12.97
CA ILE A 30 -6.63 -5.36 -11.80
C ILE A 30 -7.55 -5.18 -10.60
N LYS A 31 -8.03 -6.27 -10.00
CA LYS A 31 -8.86 -6.22 -8.77
C LYS A 31 -10.10 -5.30 -8.91
N GLY A 32 -10.67 -5.25 -10.11
CA GLY A 32 -11.80 -4.40 -10.44
C GLY A 32 -11.43 -2.94 -10.73
N PHE A 33 -10.15 -2.55 -10.78
CA PHE A 33 -9.68 -1.25 -11.23
C PHE A 33 -9.34 -1.30 -12.71
N GLU A 34 -9.80 -0.31 -13.46
CA GLU A 34 -9.55 -0.16 -14.89
C GLU A 34 -8.22 0.58 -15.07
N CYS A 35 -7.23 -0.08 -15.66
CA CYS A 35 -5.89 0.46 -15.82
C CYS A 35 -5.58 0.64 -17.31
N PHE A 36 -5.21 1.85 -17.71
CA PHE A 36 -4.89 2.20 -19.09
C PHE A 36 -3.42 2.56 -19.23
N PHE A 37 -2.72 1.79 -20.05
CA PHE A 37 -1.35 2.07 -20.41
C PHE A 37 -1.34 3.03 -21.60
N VAL A 38 -0.80 4.22 -21.41
CA VAL A 38 -0.81 5.32 -22.38
C VAL A 38 0.57 5.93 -22.53
N ASN A 39 0.77 6.68 -23.62
CA ASN A 39 1.93 7.56 -23.78
C ASN A 39 1.49 9.02 -23.56
N LEU A 40 1.96 9.61 -22.46
CA LEU A 40 1.65 10.98 -22.06
C LEU A 40 2.59 12.03 -22.70
N GLY A 41 3.39 11.63 -23.68
CA GLY A 41 4.32 12.49 -24.41
C GLY A 41 5.68 12.61 -23.74
N GLN A 42 6.58 13.39 -24.36
CA GLN A 42 8.01 13.37 -24.04
C GLN A 42 8.35 13.77 -22.60
N ASN A 43 7.53 14.56 -21.92
CA ASN A 43 7.86 15.01 -20.55
C ASN A 43 7.60 13.95 -19.47
N ILE A 44 6.79 12.93 -19.78
CA ILE A 44 6.34 11.93 -18.81
C ILE A 44 6.60 10.51 -19.32
N GLY A 45 6.44 10.26 -20.62
CA GLY A 45 6.62 8.96 -21.24
C GLY A 45 5.42 8.05 -21.08
N TYR A 46 5.68 6.74 -21.06
CA TYR A 46 4.68 5.71 -20.86
C TYR A 46 4.18 5.71 -19.41
N SER A 47 2.89 5.49 -19.20
CA SER A 47 2.28 5.56 -17.87
C SER A 47 1.07 4.67 -17.78
N MET A 48 0.80 4.14 -16.57
CA MET A 48 -0.41 3.41 -16.24
C MET A 48 -1.35 4.31 -15.45
N LEU A 49 -2.49 4.65 -16.04
CA LEU A 49 -3.51 5.48 -15.41
C LEU A 49 -4.59 4.58 -14.83
N VAL A 50 -4.89 4.77 -13.53
CA VAL A 50 -5.75 3.87 -12.76
C VAL A 50 -7.10 4.53 -12.52
N PHE A 51 -8.16 3.77 -12.80
CA PHE A 51 -9.54 4.19 -12.63
C PHE A 51 -10.33 3.18 -11.81
N LYS A 52 -11.34 3.70 -11.11
CA LYS A 52 -12.40 2.89 -10.52
C LYS A 52 -13.71 3.62 -10.67
N ASN A 53 -14.74 2.94 -11.17
CA ASN A 53 -16.06 3.55 -11.42
C ASN A 53 -15.94 4.79 -12.31
N LYS A 54 -15.04 4.75 -13.32
CA LYS A 54 -14.67 5.90 -14.19
C LYS A 54 -14.05 7.10 -13.47
N ARG A 55 -13.63 6.96 -12.21
CA ARG A 55 -12.97 8.02 -11.42
C ARG A 55 -11.48 7.76 -11.32
N TYR A 56 -10.72 8.83 -11.41
CA TYR A 56 -9.27 8.82 -11.48
C TYR A 56 -8.65 8.54 -10.11
N ILE A 57 -7.84 7.49 -9.99
CA ILE A 57 -7.12 7.12 -8.76
C ILE A 57 -5.68 7.64 -8.86
N TYR A 58 -5.53 8.95 -8.96
CA TYR A 58 -4.26 9.61 -9.33
C TYR A 58 -3.04 9.15 -8.51
N HIS A 59 -3.24 8.87 -7.22
CA HIS A 59 -2.16 8.43 -6.34
C HIS A 59 -1.68 7.00 -6.58
N ALA A 60 -2.45 6.19 -7.31
CA ALA A 60 -2.10 4.85 -7.74
C ALA A 60 -1.50 4.82 -9.16
N ASN A 61 -1.46 5.94 -9.88
CA ASN A 61 -0.88 5.95 -11.22
C ASN A 61 0.62 5.66 -11.20
N GLU A 62 1.06 4.85 -12.14
CA GLU A 62 2.48 4.62 -12.40
C GLU A 62 2.95 5.45 -13.58
N TYR A 63 4.05 6.16 -13.40
CA TYR A 63 4.62 7.05 -14.42
C TYR A 63 6.05 6.64 -14.73
N GLN A 64 6.44 6.74 -15.99
CA GLN A 64 7.84 6.58 -16.40
C GLN A 64 8.62 7.80 -15.90
N ARG A 65 9.11 7.74 -14.66
CA ARG A 65 10.00 8.78 -14.14
C ARG A 65 11.37 8.65 -14.81
N TYR A 66 11.77 9.68 -15.55
CA TYR A 66 13.13 9.84 -16.04
C TYR A 66 14.16 9.53 -14.92
N GLY A 67 14.95 8.47 -15.09
CA GLY A 67 16.03 8.08 -14.18
C GLY A 67 15.70 7.02 -13.12
N HIS A 68 14.46 6.51 -13.04
CA HIS A 68 14.11 5.41 -12.11
C HIS A 68 14.11 4.03 -12.76
N TYR A 69 13.85 3.95 -14.07
CA TYR A 69 13.83 2.71 -14.83
C TYR A 69 14.55 2.92 -16.16
N ASP A 70 15.68 2.25 -16.37
CA ASP A 70 16.38 2.16 -17.68
C ASP A 70 15.64 1.18 -18.63
N ILE A 71 14.31 1.14 -18.53
CA ILE A 71 13.46 0.27 -19.35
C ILE A 71 13.02 1.08 -20.56
N THR A 72 13.60 0.76 -21.71
CA THR A 72 13.25 1.36 -23.01
C THR A 72 12.14 0.57 -23.73
N ASP A 73 11.80 -0.61 -23.23
CA ASP A 73 10.83 -1.54 -23.80
C ASP A 73 9.46 -1.37 -23.13
N ASP A 74 8.43 -1.04 -23.92
CA ASP A 74 7.10 -0.72 -23.43
C ASP A 74 6.37 -1.96 -22.88
N ASP A 75 6.66 -3.15 -23.40
CA ASP A 75 6.14 -4.42 -22.88
C ASP A 75 6.69 -4.75 -21.48
N GLN A 76 8.00 -4.63 -21.26
CA GLN A 76 8.59 -4.81 -19.94
C GLN A 76 8.06 -3.80 -18.92
N LEU A 77 7.91 -2.53 -19.33
CA LEU A 77 7.38 -1.50 -18.47
C LEU A 77 5.91 -1.76 -18.10
N PHE A 78 5.11 -2.21 -19.05
CA PHE A 78 3.73 -2.63 -18.80
C PHE A 78 3.67 -3.77 -17.78
N THR A 79 4.50 -4.81 -17.91
CA THR A 79 4.55 -5.93 -16.95
C THR A 79 4.97 -5.46 -15.55
N LEU A 80 5.94 -4.54 -15.45
CA LEU A 80 6.35 -3.97 -14.17
C LEU A 80 5.19 -3.24 -13.49
N TYR A 81 4.50 -2.35 -14.20
CA TYR A 81 3.37 -1.60 -13.65
C TYR A 81 2.20 -2.50 -13.25
N VAL A 82 1.92 -3.55 -14.01
CA VAL A 82 0.89 -4.53 -13.62
C VAL A 82 1.27 -5.19 -12.29
N LYS A 83 2.54 -5.52 -12.08
CA LYS A 83 3.00 -6.09 -10.81
C LYS A 83 2.86 -5.10 -9.65
N GLU A 84 3.39 -3.87 -9.81
CA GLU A 84 3.33 -2.83 -8.78
C GLU A 84 1.88 -2.51 -8.37
N LEU A 85 0.97 -2.42 -9.34
CA LEU A 85 -0.45 -2.18 -9.10
C LEU A 85 -1.15 -3.37 -8.45
N ASN A 86 -0.79 -4.61 -8.82
CA ASN A 86 -1.38 -5.79 -8.20
C ASN A 86 -0.97 -5.93 -6.72
N ASP A 87 0.22 -5.45 -6.37
CA ASP A 87 0.72 -5.40 -4.99
C ASP A 87 0.14 -4.20 -4.19
N GLY A 88 -0.15 -3.08 -4.86
CA GLY A 88 -0.61 -1.83 -4.21
C GLY A 88 -2.12 -1.61 -4.16
N LEU A 89 -2.90 -2.26 -5.03
CA LEU A 89 -4.36 -2.19 -5.06
C LEU A 89 -4.98 -3.35 -4.28
N PHE A 90 -6.12 -3.10 -3.64
CA PHE A 90 -6.80 -4.09 -2.82
C PHE A 90 -8.31 -4.17 -3.11
N THR A 91 -8.87 -5.38 -3.09
CA THR A 91 -10.32 -5.61 -3.10
C THR A 91 -10.94 -5.38 -1.72
N ASP A 92 -12.28 -5.36 -1.67
CA ASP A 92 -13.01 -5.26 -0.41
C ASP A 92 -12.77 -6.48 0.49
N GLU A 93 -12.67 -7.67 -0.09
CA GLU A 93 -12.33 -8.91 0.61
C GLU A 93 -10.91 -8.85 1.20
N GLU A 94 -9.91 -8.48 0.40
CA GLU A 94 -8.52 -8.36 0.86
C GLU A 94 -8.39 -7.34 2.00
N MET A 95 -9.11 -6.21 1.95
CA MET A 95 -9.10 -5.20 3.02
C MET A 95 -9.78 -5.68 4.32
N LYS A 96 -10.68 -6.67 4.24
CA LYS A 96 -11.33 -7.30 5.40
C LYS A 96 -10.50 -8.42 6.02
N GLU A 97 -9.55 -8.98 5.29
CA GLU A 97 -8.64 -9.99 5.78
C GLU A 97 -7.55 -9.41 6.67
N MET A 98 -7.16 -10.16 7.71
CA MET A 98 -6.07 -9.78 8.60
C MET A 98 -4.76 -9.68 7.83
N SER A 99 -3.94 -8.68 8.14
CA SER A 99 -2.55 -8.62 7.65
C SER A 99 -1.66 -9.45 8.55
N TYR A 100 -0.77 -10.24 7.93
CA TYR A 100 0.14 -11.13 8.65
C TYR A 100 1.59 -10.61 8.66
N THR A 101 1.92 -9.68 7.77
CA THR A 101 3.25 -9.05 7.71
C THR A 101 3.15 -7.54 7.85
N ARG A 102 4.25 -6.90 8.28
CA ARG A 102 4.29 -5.43 8.37
C ARG A 102 4.15 -4.76 7.03
N ASP A 103 4.76 -5.31 5.98
CA ASP A 103 4.74 -4.73 4.63
C ASP A 103 3.32 -4.73 4.05
N GLU A 104 2.60 -5.85 4.16
CA GLU A 104 1.20 -5.94 3.76
C GLU A 104 0.32 -4.93 4.53
N TYR A 105 0.53 -4.82 5.85
CA TYR A 105 -0.18 -3.81 6.67
C TYR A 105 0.09 -2.39 6.19
N VAL A 106 1.35 -2.05 5.86
CA VAL A 106 1.72 -0.72 5.37
C VAL A 106 1.07 -0.43 4.03
N GLN A 107 1.06 -1.41 3.12
CA GLN A 107 0.42 -1.27 1.80
C GLN A 107 -1.09 -1.08 1.92
N LYS A 108 -1.80 -1.95 2.66
CA LYS A 108 -3.25 -1.82 2.89
C LYS A 108 -3.62 -0.51 3.58
N LYS A 109 -2.80 -0.07 4.55
CA LYS A 109 -2.98 1.24 5.19
C LYS A 109 -2.81 2.38 4.19
N TYR A 110 -1.76 2.33 3.36
CA TYR A 110 -1.52 3.35 2.35
C TYR A 110 -2.65 3.42 1.33
N PHE A 111 -3.14 2.27 0.86
CA PHE A 111 -4.32 2.17 0.01
C PHE A 111 -5.56 2.82 0.66
N LEU A 112 -5.84 2.50 1.93
CA LEU A 112 -6.99 3.04 2.65
C LEU A 112 -6.92 4.57 2.79
N GLU A 113 -5.75 5.09 3.15
CA GLU A 113 -5.58 6.52 3.43
C GLU A 113 -5.50 7.37 2.16
N ASN A 114 -5.08 6.80 1.02
CA ASN A 114 -4.76 7.57 -0.19
C ASN A 114 -5.58 7.19 -1.43
N TYR A 115 -5.95 5.92 -1.60
CA TYR A 115 -6.54 5.41 -2.86
C TYR A 115 -8.03 5.14 -2.72
N PHE A 116 -8.46 4.56 -1.58
CA PHE A 116 -9.84 4.14 -1.34
C PHE A 116 -10.85 5.26 -1.63
N ILE A 117 -10.60 6.46 -1.11
CA ILE A 117 -11.54 7.57 -1.24
C ILE A 117 -11.68 8.12 -2.67
N LEU A 118 -10.66 7.96 -3.50
CA LEU A 118 -10.66 8.49 -4.88
C LEU A 118 -11.68 7.79 -5.77
N GLN A 119 -12.20 6.64 -5.33
CA GLN A 119 -13.26 5.88 -6.00
C GLN A 119 -14.65 6.53 -5.87
N PHE A 120 -14.79 7.56 -5.04
CA PHE A 120 -16.06 8.19 -4.68
C PHE A 120 -16.08 9.70 -4.98
N HIS A 121 -17.26 10.30 -4.82
CA HIS A 121 -17.39 11.75 -4.71
C HIS A 121 -16.94 12.16 -3.31
N TYR A 122 -15.96 13.06 -3.23
CA TYR A 122 -15.44 13.50 -1.94
C TYR A 122 -15.00 14.97 -1.97
N LEU A 123 -15.04 15.59 -0.80
CA LEU A 123 -14.57 16.94 -0.56
C LEU A 123 -13.43 16.90 0.48
N PRO A 124 -12.18 17.19 0.08
CA PRO A 124 -11.04 17.10 0.99
C PRO A 124 -11.04 18.17 2.10
N THR A 125 -10.64 17.81 3.34
CA THR A 125 -10.69 18.72 4.51
C THR A 125 -9.71 19.92 4.46
N TRP A 126 -8.59 19.79 3.77
CA TRP A 126 -7.51 20.79 3.72
C TRP A 126 -7.89 22.14 3.08
N TYR A 127 -9.03 22.22 2.37
CA TYR A 127 -9.54 23.48 1.83
C TYR A 127 -10.28 24.35 2.86
N GLU A 128 -10.64 23.79 4.03
CA GLU A 128 -11.44 24.49 5.06
C GLU A 128 -10.73 25.72 5.65
N SER A 129 -9.40 25.77 5.59
CA SER A 129 -8.56 26.88 6.07
C SER A 129 -8.00 27.78 4.96
N THR A 130 -8.47 27.63 3.71
CA THR A 130 -7.92 28.35 2.55
C THR A 130 -8.72 29.60 2.18
N ARG A 131 -8.19 30.40 1.23
CA ARG A 131 -8.90 31.54 0.62
C ARG A 131 -10.24 31.18 -0.05
N PHE A 132 -10.54 29.89 -0.21
CA PHE A 132 -11.76 29.39 -0.83
C PHE A 132 -12.82 28.91 0.19
N LYS A 133 -12.71 29.33 1.46
CA LYS A 133 -13.57 28.87 2.56
C LYS A 133 -15.07 29.01 2.27
N GLU A 134 -15.52 30.11 1.67
CA GLU A 134 -16.94 30.33 1.37
C GLU A 134 -17.47 29.31 0.35
N MET A 135 -16.76 29.14 -0.78
CA MET A 135 -17.05 28.10 -1.77
C MET A 135 -17.03 26.71 -1.14
N TYR A 136 -16.05 26.46 -0.26
CA TYR A 136 -15.94 25.19 0.46
C TYR A 136 -17.16 24.90 1.33
N GLN A 137 -17.65 25.88 2.09
CA GLN A 137 -18.85 25.71 2.92
C GLN A 137 -20.10 25.43 2.07
N MET A 138 -20.22 26.05 0.89
CA MET A 138 -21.32 25.74 -0.04
C MET A 138 -21.23 24.31 -0.57
N LEU A 139 -20.04 23.85 -0.97
CA LEU A 139 -19.85 22.48 -1.48
C LEU A 139 -20.10 21.44 -0.38
N LYS A 140 -19.71 21.72 0.87
CA LYS A 140 -19.85 20.83 2.02
C LYS A 140 -21.30 20.39 2.27
N ILE A 141 -22.29 21.18 1.85
CA ILE A 141 -23.73 20.81 1.94
C ILE A 141 -24.02 19.50 1.19
N GLN A 142 -23.30 19.23 0.09
CA GLN A 142 -23.43 18.01 -0.71
C GLN A 142 -22.69 16.81 -0.10
N PHE A 143 -21.86 17.04 0.92
CA PHE A 143 -21.01 16.03 1.56
C PHE A 143 -21.22 16.05 3.08
N PRO A 144 -22.40 15.61 3.57
CA PRO A 144 -22.77 15.76 4.97
C PRO A 144 -21.93 14.89 5.92
N TYR A 145 -21.28 13.84 5.42
CA TYR A 145 -20.59 12.86 6.27
C TYR A 145 -19.08 13.08 6.27
N ARG A 146 -18.49 13.14 7.47
CA ARG A 146 -17.04 13.29 7.65
C ARG A 146 -16.38 11.92 7.78
N CYS A 147 -15.39 11.63 6.95
CA CYS A 147 -14.52 10.47 7.07
C CYS A 147 -13.17 10.89 7.65
N ASP A 148 -12.92 10.60 8.92
CA ASP A 148 -11.63 10.91 9.56
C ASP A 148 -10.49 10.01 9.07
N VAL A 149 -10.80 8.78 8.63
CA VAL A 149 -9.82 7.83 8.07
C VAL A 149 -9.17 8.42 6.81
N CYS A 150 -9.98 8.91 5.88
CA CYS A 150 -9.53 9.45 4.60
C CYS A 150 -9.37 10.98 4.61
N ARG A 151 -9.64 11.64 5.75
CA ARG A 151 -9.55 13.11 5.95
C ARG A 151 -10.35 13.92 4.92
N CYS A 152 -11.60 13.54 4.71
CA CYS A 152 -12.50 14.16 3.74
C CYS A 152 -13.95 14.16 4.21
N TYR A 153 -14.81 14.81 3.43
CA TYR A 153 -16.25 14.69 3.48
C TYR A 153 -16.75 13.88 2.29
N VAL A 154 -17.82 13.10 2.48
CA VAL A 154 -18.45 12.24 1.47
C VAL A 154 -19.97 12.40 1.50
N ASP A 155 -20.62 11.95 0.43
CA ASP A 155 -22.06 12.04 0.21
C ASP A 155 -22.85 10.87 0.84
N SER A 156 -22.18 9.76 1.17
CA SER A 156 -22.78 8.58 1.78
C SER A 156 -22.10 8.15 3.09
N GLN A 157 -22.91 7.83 4.11
CA GLN A 157 -22.46 7.28 5.38
C GLN A 157 -21.83 5.88 5.19
N GLU A 158 -22.29 5.11 4.20
CA GLU A 158 -21.79 3.75 3.93
C GLU A 158 -20.29 3.75 3.60
N ILE A 159 -19.81 4.79 2.90
CA ILE A 159 -18.38 4.96 2.58
C ILE A 159 -17.57 5.15 3.87
N VAL A 160 -18.10 5.93 4.82
CA VAL A 160 -17.46 6.16 6.13
C VAL A 160 -17.42 4.87 6.94
N ASP A 161 -18.53 4.14 6.97
CA ASP A 161 -18.64 2.88 7.71
C ASP A 161 -17.68 1.82 7.14
N GLN A 162 -17.56 1.74 5.81
CA GLN A 162 -16.61 0.85 5.14
C GLN A 162 -15.16 1.21 5.47
N ALA A 163 -14.78 2.50 5.39
CA ALA A 163 -13.44 2.94 5.75
C ALA A 163 -13.09 2.63 7.22
N ASN A 164 -14.03 2.84 8.13
CA ASN A 164 -13.87 2.52 9.55
C ASN A 164 -13.69 1.02 9.77
N LYS A 165 -14.46 0.17 9.08
CA LYS A 165 -14.32 -1.29 9.17
C LYS A 165 -12.93 -1.77 8.74
N TYR A 166 -12.39 -1.20 7.65
CA TYR A 166 -11.03 -1.50 7.22
C TYR A 166 -9.98 -1.03 8.23
N LYS A 167 -10.15 0.18 8.78
CA LYS A 167 -9.27 0.70 9.82
C LYS A 167 -9.25 -0.20 11.06
N GLU A 168 -10.42 -0.62 11.54
CA GLU A 168 -10.53 -1.54 12.68
C GLU A 168 -9.81 -2.87 12.42
N ASN A 169 -9.94 -3.41 11.21
CA ASN A 169 -9.25 -4.64 10.82
C ASN A 169 -7.73 -4.46 10.80
N LEU A 170 -7.23 -3.33 10.26
CA LEU A 170 -5.81 -2.99 10.28
C LEU A 170 -5.29 -2.80 11.71
N GLU A 171 -6.05 -2.15 12.59
CA GLU A 171 -5.70 -1.99 14.01
C GLU A 171 -5.63 -3.34 14.74
N LYS A 172 -6.57 -4.25 14.47
CA LYS A 172 -6.53 -5.63 14.98
C LYS A 172 -5.30 -6.38 14.47
N SER A 173 -4.99 -6.26 13.18
CA SER A 173 -3.80 -6.86 12.56
C SER A 173 -2.52 -6.38 13.23
N LEU A 174 -2.39 -5.07 13.41
CA LEU A 174 -1.24 -4.48 14.10
C LEU A 174 -1.08 -5.00 15.53
N LYS A 175 -2.16 -4.99 16.30
CA LYS A 175 -2.14 -5.48 17.68
C LYS A 175 -1.78 -6.96 17.77
N ASN A 176 -2.27 -7.78 16.83
CA ASN A 176 -1.94 -9.19 16.76
C ASN A 176 -0.44 -9.41 16.50
N MET A 177 0.11 -8.73 15.48
CA MET A 177 1.55 -8.77 15.17
C MET A 177 2.40 -8.31 16.37
N GLU A 178 2.05 -7.20 17.00
CA GLU A 178 2.78 -6.71 18.19
C GLU A 178 2.76 -7.72 19.35
N ASN A 179 1.63 -8.40 19.57
CA ASN A 179 1.53 -9.42 20.60
C ASN A 179 2.37 -10.66 20.26
N ASN A 180 2.33 -11.13 19.00
CA ASN A 180 3.14 -12.25 18.53
C ASN A 180 4.63 -11.93 18.65
N HIS A 181 5.05 -10.74 18.22
CA HIS A 181 6.43 -10.27 18.34
C HIS A 181 6.88 -10.21 19.81
N LYS A 182 6.04 -9.71 20.72
CA LYS A 182 6.34 -9.71 22.18
C LYS A 182 6.46 -11.13 22.73
N LEU A 183 5.57 -12.03 22.33
CA LEU A 183 5.61 -13.44 22.73
C LEU A 183 6.89 -14.12 22.23
N LEU A 184 7.25 -13.91 20.96
CA LEU A 184 8.49 -14.42 20.36
C LEU A 184 9.72 -13.95 21.14
N ARG A 185 9.85 -12.63 21.37
CA ARG A 185 10.96 -12.06 22.16
C ARG A 185 11.03 -12.65 23.56
N ARG A 186 9.87 -12.85 24.21
CA ARG A 186 9.78 -13.45 25.55
C ARG A 186 10.25 -14.90 25.55
N ILE A 187 9.78 -15.73 24.60
CA ILE A 187 10.19 -17.14 24.47
C ILE A 187 11.71 -17.24 24.28
N ILE A 188 12.28 -16.41 23.40
CA ILE A 188 13.73 -16.35 23.16
C ILE A 188 14.47 -15.95 24.44
N SER A 189 14.02 -14.87 25.09
CA SER A 189 14.65 -14.36 26.32
C SER A 189 14.61 -15.37 27.46
N GLU A 190 13.48 -16.02 27.70
CA GLU A 190 13.32 -16.96 28.82
C GLU A 190 14.03 -18.30 28.56
N LYS A 191 13.91 -18.85 27.34
CA LYS A 191 14.40 -20.20 27.05
C LYS A 191 15.89 -20.24 26.67
N ILE A 192 16.43 -19.19 26.05
CA ILE A 192 17.84 -19.15 25.62
C ILE A 192 18.79 -18.66 26.74
N GLN A 193 18.28 -18.13 27.84
CA GLN A 193 19.10 -17.70 29.00
C GLN A 193 19.90 -18.81 29.72
N LYS A 194 19.77 -20.08 29.31
CA LYS A 194 20.68 -21.15 29.73
C LYS A 194 22.02 -21.02 28.99
N LYS A 195 22.88 -20.19 29.57
CA LYS A 195 24.23 -19.77 29.12
C LYS A 195 25.12 -20.88 28.55
N ASP A 196 24.87 -22.14 28.91
CA ASP A 196 25.67 -23.29 28.48
C ASP A 196 25.33 -23.79 27.05
N MET A 197 24.14 -23.51 26.52
CA MET A 197 23.74 -23.97 25.16
C MET A 197 24.37 -23.15 24.04
N ILE A 198 24.68 -21.87 24.31
CA ILE A 198 25.15 -20.89 23.31
C ILE A 198 26.55 -21.23 22.78
N LYS A 199 27.38 -21.96 23.55
CA LYS A 199 28.77 -22.28 23.18
C LYS A 199 28.91 -23.40 22.15
N PHE A 200 27.89 -24.23 21.95
CA PHE A 200 28.04 -25.50 21.22
C PHE A 200 27.01 -25.73 20.11
N MET A 201 26.06 -24.81 19.89
CA MET A 201 24.97 -24.98 18.92
C MET A 201 24.95 -23.84 17.91
N SER A 202 24.59 -24.15 16.66
CA SER A 202 24.29 -23.12 15.66
C SER A 202 23.01 -22.35 16.04
N PRO A 203 22.84 -21.10 15.57
CA PRO A 203 21.63 -20.31 15.84
C PRO A 203 20.33 -21.04 15.48
N ILE A 204 20.32 -21.74 14.33
CA ILE A 204 19.16 -22.53 13.88
C ILE A 204 18.87 -23.67 14.85
N MET A 205 19.89 -24.46 15.23
CA MET A 205 19.68 -25.57 16.18
C MET A 205 19.24 -25.07 17.56
N LEU A 206 19.73 -23.90 17.98
CA LEU A 206 19.34 -23.27 19.23
C LEU A 206 17.86 -22.88 19.22
N LEU A 207 17.38 -22.30 18.12
CA LEU A 207 15.97 -21.96 17.93
C LEU A 207 15.09 -23.22 17.86
N SER A 208 15.50 -24.24 17.11
CA SER A 208 14.78 -25.51 17.04
C SER A 208 14.67 -26.17 18.42
N SER A 209 15.70 -26.06 19.26
CA SER A 209 15.67 -26.63 20.63
C SER A 209 14.60 -26.02 21.54
N ILE A 210 14.15 -24.80 21.23
CA ILE A 210 13.09 -24.10 21.97
C ILE A 210 11.73 -24.15 21.28
N GLY A 211 11.63 -24.91 20.18
CA GLY A 211 10.42 -25.12 19.39
C GLY A 211 10.17 -24.04 18.34
N ILE A 212 11.21 -23.33 17.89
CA ILE A 212 11.12 -22.32 16.83
C ILE A 212 11.83 -22.87 15.59
N ASP A 213 11.08 -23.11 14.52
CA ASP A 213 11.67 -23.30 13.20
C ASP A 213 11.90 -21.94 12.56
N TYR A 214 13.16 -21.61 12.26
CA TYR A 214 13.51 -20.33 11.66
C TYR A 214 12.96 -20.17 10.24
N HIS A 215 12.77 -21.26 9.51
CA HIS A 215 12.28 -21.23 8.14
C HIS A 215 10.78 -20.91 8.06
N ASP A 216 10.04 -21.18 9.14
CA ASP A 216 8.62 -20.87 9.25
C ASP A 216 8.34 -19.42 9.70
N LEU A 217 9.39 -18.68 10.08
CA LEU A 217 9.25 -17.29 10.54
C LEU A 217 9.05 -16.32 9.37
N THR A 218 8.21 -15.32 9.61
CA THR A 218 8.13 -14.15 8.73
C THR A 218 9.44 -13.35 8.76
N GLU A 219 9.69 -12.52 7.75
CA GLU A 219 10.90 -11.69 7.68
C GLU A 219 11.05 -10.75 8.89
N ASP A 220 9.93 -10.26 9.44
CA ASP A 220 9.96 -9.44 10.66
C ASP A 220 10.32 -10.27 11.90
N GLU A 221 9.79 -11.48 12.02
CA GLU A 221 10.15 -12.40 13.11
C GLU A 221 11.61 -12.83 13.02
N LYS A 222 12.16 -13.04 11.82
CA LYS A 222 13.59 -13.30 11.61
C LYS A 222 14.45 -12.14 12.09
N LYS A 223 14.09 -10.89 11.76
CA LYS A 223 14.78 -9.69 12.28
C LYS A 223 14.74 -9.65 13.81
N ILE A 224 13.59 -9.94 14.42
CA ILE A 224 13.44 -10.01 15.87
C ILE A 224 14.36 -11.07 16.47
N VAL A 225 14.39 -12.26 15.87
CA VAL A 225 15.29 -13.35 16.28
C VAL A 225 16.75 -12.91 16.24
N HIS A 226 17.20 -12.28 15.15
CA HIS A 226 18.57 -11.78 15.03
C HIS A 226 18.91 -10.75 16.12
N GLU A 227 17.99 -9.82 16.40
CA GLU A 227 18.17 -8.83 17.46
C GLU A 227 18.30 -9.48 18.84
N GLU A 228 17.41 -10.41 19.18
CA GLU A 228 17.43 -11.08 20.49
C GLU A 228 18.65 -12.00 20.65
N LEU A 229 19.05 -12.72 19.59
CA LEU A 229 20.27 -13.53 19.58
C LEU A 229 21.53 -12.65 19.71
N ARG A 230 21.56 -11.47 19.09
CA ARG A 230 22.68 -10.53 19.23
C ARG A 230 22.83 -10.03 20.67
N LYS A 231 21.73 -9.76 21.38
CA LYS A 231 21.76 -9.32 22.79
C LYS A 231 22.43 -10.32 23.73
N ILE A 232 22.38 -11.61 23.39
CA ILE A 232 22.99 -12.68 24.18
C ILE A 232 24.37 -13.11 23.65
N GLY A 233 24.95 -12.34 22.71
CA GLY A 233 26.31 -12.56 22.20
C GLY A 233 26.42 -13.55 21.04
N VAL A 234 25.31 -13.91 20.39
CA VAL A 234 25.32 -14.72 19.16
C VAL A 234 25.37 -13.78 17.96
N ASP A 235 26.53 -13.65 17.32
CA ASP A 235 26.68 -12.90 16.08
C ASP A 235 26.31 -13.80 14.89
N TRP A 236 25.02 -13.80 14.56
CA TRP A 236 24.52 -14.47 13.36
C TRP A 236 24.65 -13.53 12.18
N LYS A 237 25.58 -13.85 11.27
CA LYS A 237 25.64 -13.26 9.94
C LYS A 237 24.96 -14.23 9.00
N ASP A 238 23.88 -13.78 8.36
CA ASP A 238 23.17 -14.57 7.35
C ASP A 238 24.16 -15.06 6.30
N CYS A 239 24.11 -16.37 6.01
CA CYS A 239 24.81 -16.98 4.88
C CYS A 239 24.10 -16.62 3.58
#